data_AF-A0A530XZR3-F1
#
_entry.id   AF-A0A530XZR3-F1
#
_cell.length_a   1.000
_cell.length_b   1.000
_cell.length_c   1.000
_cell.angle_alpha   90.00
_cell.angle_beta   90.00
_cell.angle_gamma   90.00
#
_symmetry.space_group_name_H-M   'P 1'
#
loop_
_entity.id
_entity.type
_entity.pdbx_description
1 polymer ?
#
loop_
_entity_poly.entity_id
_entity_poly.type
_entity_poly.pdbx_seq_one_letter_code
_entity_poly.pdbx_strand_id
1 'polypeptide(L)'
;QCIVVAIDAKIVSGEGEADRWEIFTHGGREKTGIDAVEFAQQMVDRGAGEILLTSMDRDGTKAGYDIALTRAVADAVRAPVIASGGVGTLD
;
A
#
# COMPACT_ATOMS: atom_id res chain seq x y z
N GLN A 1 -8.38 -19.71 1.52
CA GLN A 1 -7.86 -18.41 1.06
C GLN A 1 -9.04 -17.74 0.36
N CYS A 2 -9.65 -16.71 0.97
CA CYS A 2 -10.94 -16.14 0.53
C CYS A 2 -11.11 -14.63 0.88
N ILE A 3 -10.09 -13.99 1.47
CA ILE A 3 -10.18 -12.60 1.97
C ILE A 3 -9.01 -11.82 1.38
N VAL A 4 -9.32 -10.74 0.67
CA VAL A 4 -8.36 -9.76 0.16
C VAL A 4 -8.57 -8.47 0.94
N VAL A 5 -7.50 -7.89 1.47
CA VAL A 5 -7.56 -6.57 2.11
C VAL A 5 -7.02 -5.53 1.16
N ALA A 6 -7.87 -4.56 0.80
CA ALA A 6 -7.46 -3.39 0.04
C ALA A 6 -6.89 -2.33 0.99
N ILE A 7 -5.70 -1.82 0.65
CA ILE A 7 -5.01 -0.76 1.40
C ILE A 7 -4.72 0.37 0.43
N ASP A 8 -5.31 1.54 0.69
CA ASP A 8 -4.96 2.80 0.03
C ASP A 8 -3.98 3.54 0.94
N ALA A 9 -2.74 3.71 0.47
CA ALA A 9 -1.65 4.30 1.25
C ALA A 9 -1.02 5.49 0.53
N LYS A 10 -0.54 6.45 1.32
CA LYS A 10 0.12 7.66 0.83
C LYS A 10 1.37 7.96 1.65
N ILE A 11 2.43 8.45 1.01
CA ILE A 11 3.63 8.91 1.71
C ILE A 11 3.32 10.13 2.59
N VAL A 12 3.80 10.09 3.83
CA VAL A 12 3.61 11.15 4.83
C VAL A 12 4.93 11.59 5.49
N SER A 13 6.05 10.99 5.11
CA SER A 13 7.41 11.42 5.45
C SER A 13 7.85 12.61 4.59
N GLY A 14 8.72 13.45 5.14
CA GLY A 14 9.33 14.56 4.41
C GLY A 14 10.53 14.11 3.55
N GLU A 15 11.00 15.01 2.68
CA GLU A 15 12.23 14.76 1.91
C GLU A 15 13.43 14.55 2.85
N GLY A 16 14.17 13.45 2.63
CA GLY A 16 15.33 13.08 3.43
C GLY A 16 15.01 12.33 4.73
N GLU A 17 13.73 12.13 5.05
CA GLU A 17 13.31 11.22 6.11
C GLU A 17 13.19 9.78 5.60
N ALA A 18 13.17 8.83 6.53
CA ALA A 18 12.78 7.46 6.18
C ALA A 18 11.33 7.43 5.70
N ASP A 19 11.07 6.68 4.64
CA ASP A 19 9.72 6.58 4.06
C ASP A 19 8.71 6.08 5.10
N ARG A 20 7.59 6.79 5.22
CA ARG A 20 6.45 6.40 6.05
C ARG A 20 5.18 6.55 5.24
N TRP A 21 4.34 5.51 5.26
CA TRP A 21 3.06 5.50 4.56
C TRP A 21 1.90 5.38 5.54
N GLU A 22 0.91 6.23 5.37
CA GLU A 22 -0.30 6.22 6.18
C GLU A 22 -1.48 5.70 5.35
N ILE A 23 -2.39 4.98 5.99
CA ILE A 23 -3.65 4.54 5.37
C ILE A 23 -4.63 5.69 5.28
N PHE A 24 -5.29 5.79 4.13
CA PHE A 24 -6.40 6.69 3.89
C PHE A 24 -7.67 5.90 3.62
N THR A 25 -8.81 6.47 4.01
CA THR A 25 -10.14 5.89 3.79
C THR A 25 -11.06 6.88 3.10
N HIS A 26 -12.30 6.46 2.82
CA HIS A 26 -13.31 7.28 2.15
C HIS A 26 -12.82 7.82 0.80
N GLY A 27 -12.20 6.97 -0.01
CA GLY A 27 -11.62 7.35 -1.30
C GLY A 27 -10.47 8.33 -1.16
N GLY A 28 -9.58 8.10 -0.18
CA GLY A 28 -8.39 8.91 -0.02
C GLY A 28 -8.56 10.24 0.72
N ARG A 29 -9.73 10.50 1.30
CA ARG A 29 -10.06 11.80 1.91
C ARG A 29 -9.76 11.86 3.39
N GLU A 30 -9.85 10.73 4.08
CA GLU A 30 -9.71 10.67 5.53
C GLU A 30 -8.43 9.93 5.92
N LYS A 31 -7.54 10.67 6.58
CA LYS A 31 -6.35 10.17 7.25
C LYS A 31 -6.72 9.33 8.47
N THR A 32 -6.03 8.22 8.68
CA THR A 32 -6.32 7.29 9.78
C THR A 32 -5.30 7.36 10.92
N GLY A 33 -4.11 7.90 10.65
CA GLY A 33 -2.94 7.83 11.54
C GLY A 33 -2.32 6.42 11.63
N ILE A 34 -2.78 5.47 10.81
CA ILE A 34 -2.33 4.07 10.85
C ILE A 34 -1.24 3.87 9.81
N ASP A 35 -0.11 3.28 10.23
CA ASP A 35 0.97 2.88 9.33
C ASP A 35 0.53 1.74 8.40
N ALA A 36 0.75 1.90 7.10
CA ALA A 36 0.28 0.96 6.09
C ALA A 36 0.98 -0.40 6.16
N VAL A 37 2.28 -0.43 6.51
CA VAL A 37 3.07 -1.65 6.58
C VAL A 37 2.68 -2.45 7.82
N GLU A 38 2.58 -1.78 8.97
CA GLU A 38 2.15 -2.41 10.22
C GLU A 38 0.73 -2.98 10.09
N PHE A 39 -0.18 -2.22 9.49
CA PHE A 39 -1.54 -2.69 9.27
C PHE A 39 -1.60 -3.92 8.36
N ALA A 40 -0.81 -3.95 7.27
CA ALA A 40 -0.75 -5.10 6.37
C ALA A 40 -0.32 -6.37 7.13
N GLN A 41 0.70 -6.28 7.99
CA GLN A 41 1.13 -7.38 8.86
C GLN A 41 -0.01 -7.85 9.76
N GLN A 42 -0.66 -6.91 10.46
CA GLN A 42 -1.78 -7.22 11.36
C GLN A 42 -2.93 -7.91 10.62
N MET A 43 -3.23 -7.51 9.39
CA MET A 43 -4.32 -8.10 8.60
C MET A 43 -3.98 -9.53 8.17
N VAL A 44 -2.74 -9.78 7.75
CA VAL A 44 -2.27 -11.13 7.41
C VAL A 44 -2.24 -12.04 8.64
N ASP A 45 -1.88 -11.51 9.80
CA ASP A 45 -1.96 -12.25 11.07
C ASP A 45 -3.40 -12.57 11.49
N ARG A 46 -4.35 -11.71 11.12
CA ARG A 46 -5.79 -11.92 11.33
C ARG A 46 -6.46 -12.81 10.27
N GLY A 47 -5.70 -13.31 9.29
CA GLY A 47 -6.17 -14.28 8.30
C GLY A 47 -6.48 -13.71 6.91
N ALA A 48 -6.06 -12.48 6.61
CA ALA A 48 -6.07 -12.00 5.24
C ALA A 48 -5.21 -12.91 4.35
N GLY A 49 -5.76 -13.31 3.21
CA GLY A 49 -5.10 -14.22 2.28
C GLY A 49 -4.22 -13.50 1.27
N GLU A 50 -4.49 -12.22 1.01
CA GLU A 50 -3.83 -11.40 -0.01
C GLU A 50 -4.03 -9.91 0.32
N ILE A 51 -3.06 -9.08 -0.08
CA ILE A 51 -3.11 -7.62 0.05
C ILE A 51 -3.21 -7.00 -1.34
N LEU A 52 -4.23 -6.17 -1.57
CA LEU A 52 -4.33 -5.29 -2.73
C LEU A 52 -3.85 -3.91 -2.31
N LEU A 53 -2.68 -3.50 -2.79
CA LEU A 53 -1.99 -2.31 -2.33
C LEU A 53 -2.02 -1.21 -3.39
N THR A 54 -2.70 -0.11 -3.08
CA THR A 54 -2.80 1.07 -3.96
C THR A 54 -1.96 2.22 -3.40
N SER A 55 -0.99 2.70 -4.18
CA SER A 55 -0.28 3.95 -3.87
C SER A 55 -1.09 5.14 -4.37
N MET A 56 -1.57 5.97 -3.46
CA MET A 56 -2.30 7.19 -3.79
C MET A 56 -1.44 8.24 -4.50
N ASP A 57 -0.12 8.22 -4.30
CA ASP A 57 0.80 9.14 -4.96
C ASP A 57 1.04 8.77 -6.43
N ARG A 58 0.84 7.50 -6.77
CA ARG A 58 0.99 6.98 -8.15
C ARG A 58 -0.33 6.78 -8.86
N ASP A 59 -1.43 6.61 -8.14
CA ASP A 59 -2.71 6.28 -8.77
C ASP A 59 -3.15 7.32 -9.82
N GLY A 60 -3.62 6.83 -10.96
CA GLY A 60 -3.97 7.67 -12.12
C GLY A 60 -2.80 8.36 -12.86
N THR A 61 -1.57 8.33 -12.34
CA THR A 61 -0.44 9.07 -12.92
C THR A 61 0.15 8.43 -14.18
N LYS A 62 -0.06 7.12 -14.38
CA LYS A 62 0.58 6.31 -15.44
C LYS A 62 2.12 6.33 -15.40
N ALA A 63 2.70 6.67 -14.25
CA ALA A 63 4.15 6.79 -14.05
C ALA A 63 4.79 5.54 -13.41
N GLY A 64 4.10 4.40 -13.44
CA GLY A 64 4.54 3.14 -12.83
C GLY A 64 4.04 2.96 -11.40
N TYR A 65 4.29 1.77 -10.86
CA TYR A 65 3.94 1.43 -9.48
C TYR A 65 4.86 2.12 -8.47
N ASP A 66 4.38 2.23 -7.24
CA ASP A 66 5.22 2.63 -6.11
C ASP A 66 6.03 1.44 -5.62
N ILE A 67 7.25 1.32 -6.16
CA ILE A 67 8.15 0.19 -5.86
C ILE A 67 8.60 0.20 -4.40
N ALA A 68 8.79 1.38 -3.79
CA ALA A 68 9.22 1.49 -2.40
C ALA A 68 8.12 0.98 -1.46
N LEU A 69 6.89 1.47 -1.62
CA LEU A 69 5.74 1.00 -0.85
C LEU A 69 5.47 -0.49 -1.07
N THR A 70 5.45 -0.93 -2.34
CA THR A 70 5.17 -2.33 -2.69
C THR A 70 6.19 -3.26 -2.05
N ARG A 71 7.48 -2.91 -2.12
CA ARG A 71 8.54 -3.69 -1.51
C ARG A 71 8.44 -3.70 0.00
N ALA A 72 8.19 -2.56 0.63
CA ALA A 72 8.07 -2.47 2.09
C ALA A 72 6.96 -3.40 2.62
N VAL A 73 5.81 -3.46 1.93
CA VAL A 73 4.71 -4.36 2.31
C VAL A 73 5.04 -5.81 1.97
N ALA A 74 5.57 -6.10 0.77
CA ALA A 74 5.92 -7.46 0.35
C ALA A 74 7.00 -8.11 1.23
N ASP A 75 8.00 -7.34 1.66
CA ASP A 75 9.04 -7.82 2.59
C ASP A 75 8.48 -8.03 4.01
N ALA A 76 7.41 -7.33 4.37
CA ALA A 76 6.77 -7.37 5.69
C ALA A 76 5.76 -8.51 5.87
N VAL A 77 5.12 -8.99 4.79
CA VAL A 77 4.03 -9.97 4.89
C VAL A 77 4.33 -11.27 4.16
N ARG A 78 3.76 -12.37 4.67
CA ARG A 78 3.83 -13.70 4.04
C ARG A 78 2.76 -13.95 2.95
N ALA A 79 1.76 -13.07 2.85
CA ALA A 79 0.69 -13.18 1.88
C ALA A 79 1.10 -12.55 0.53
N PRO A 80 0.53 -12.99 -0.60
CA PRO A 80 0.71 -12.29 -1.87
C PRO A 80 0.30 -10.81 -1.77
N VAL A 81 1.04 -9.96 -2.47
CA VAL A 81 0.80 -8.53 -2.59
C VAL A 81 0.56 -8.18 -4.05
N ILE A 82 -0.62 -7.63 -4.35
CA ILE A 82 -0.97 -7.09 -5.65
C ILE A 82 -0.67 -5.60 -5.65
N ALA A 83 0.29 -5.17 -6.48
CA ALA A 83 0.49 -3.75 -6.76
C ALA A 83 -0.66 -3.20 -7.62
N SER A 84 -1.31 -2.15 -7.17
CA SER A 84 -2.47 -1.52 -7.81
C SER A 84 -2.25 -0.01 -7.97
N GLY A 85 -2.74 0.53 -9.08
CA GLY A 85 -2.66 1.97 -9.38
C GLY A 85 -1.30 2.41 -9.95
N GLY A 86 -1.34 3.36 -10.87
CA GLY A 86 -0.17 4.07 -11.39
C GLY A 86 0.56 3.46 -12.60
N VAL A 87 0.39 2.18 -12.92
CA VAL A 87 0.93 1.61 -14.17
C VAL A 87 0.27 2.23 -15.40
N GLY A 88 1.07 2.50 -16.45
CA GLY A 88 0.60 3.08 -17.71
C GLY A 88 1.06 2.33 -18.96
N THR A 89 2.16 1.57 -18.86
CA THR A 89 2.83 0.84 -19.93
C THR A 89 3.29 -0.53 -19.42
N LEU A 90 3.85 -1.37 -20.31
CA LEU A 90 4.35 -2.72 -19.98
C LEU A 90 5.82 -2.73 -19.51
N ASP A 91 6.48 -1.57 -19.57
CA ASP A 91 7.88 -1.38 -19.13
C ASP A 91 7.95 -1.33 -17.59
#